data_AF-A0A401H9R8-F1
#
_entry.id   AF-A0A401H9R8-F1
#
_cell.length_a   1.000
_cell.length_b   1.000
_cell.length_c   1.000
_cell.angle_alpha   90.00
_cell.angle_beta   90.00
_cell.angle_gamma   90.00
#
_symmetry.space_group_name_H-M   'P 1'
#
loop_
_entity.id
_entity.type
_entity.pdbx_description
1 polymer ?
#
loop_
_entity_poly.entity_id
_entity_poly.type
_entity_poly.pdbx_seq_one_letter_code
_entity_poly.pdbx_strand_id
1 'polypeptide(L)' 'MALGERRYRRKQEGYGSQRRPEQKRFAKVTKKQVLVITCTVCGRKRPFLGIRLKRLELVDVVR' A
#
# COMPACT_ATOMS: atom_id res chain seq x y z
N MET A 1 -3.54 16.14 1.20
CA MET A 1 -2.11 16.23 1.57
C MET A 1 -1.95 16.13 3.08
N ALA A 2 -1.29 15.07 3.54
CA ALA A 2 -1.02 14.84 4.96
C ALA A 2 0.05 15.81 5.51
N LEU A 3 0.05 16.06 6.82
CA LEU A 3 1.02 16.95 7.48
C LEU A 3 2.49 16.52 7.26
N GLY A 4 2.75 15.22 7.27
CA GLY A 4 4.10 14.67 7.07
C GLY A 4 4.69 14.97 5.69
N GLU A 5 3.85 14.89 4.66
CA GLU A 5 4.21 15.18 3.28
C GLU A 5 4.52 16.68 3.10
N ARG A 6 3.69 17.57 3.68
CA ARG A 6 3.94 19.02 3.67
C ARG A 6 5.27 19.37 4.32
N ARG A 7 5.57 18.77 5.49
CA ARG A 7 6.85 18.95 6.19
C ARG A 7 8.02 18.42 5.37
N TYR A 8 7.86 17.27 4.72
CA TYR A 8 8.91 16.69 3.89
C TYR A 8 9.22 17.56 2.67
N ARG A 9 8.18 18.10 2.02
CA ARG A 9 8.31 19.01 0.87
C ARG A 9 9.06 20.30 1.24
N ARG A 10 8.68 20.96 2.33
CA ARG A 10 9.42 22.12 2.89
C ARG A 10 10.88 21.80 3.20
N LYS A 11 11.15 20.57 3.66
CA LYS A 11 12.51 20.09 3.91
C LYS A 11 13.24 19.68 2.63
N GLN A 12 12.61 19.55 1.48
CA GLN A 12 13.32 19.28 0.23
C GLN A 12 13.62 20.56 -0.55
N GLU A 13 12.97 21.67 -0.22
CA GLU A 13 13.24 22.98 -0.83
C GLU A 13 14.69 23.44 -0.56
N GLY A 14 15.35 23.92 -1.61
CA GLY A 14 16.75 24.35 -1.60
C GLY A 14 17.75 23.26 -2.01
N TYR A 15 19.01 23.47 -1.68
CA TYR A 15 20.10 22.54 -2.00
C TYR A 15 20.22 21.42 -0.94
N GLY A 16 20.97 20.37 -1.27
CA GLY A 16 21.25 19.26 -0.35
C GLY A 16 20.59 17.92 -0.68
N SER A 17 20.03 17.76 -1.89
CA SER A 17 19.47 16.49 -2.38
C SER A 17 18.44 15.88 -1.41
N GLN A 18 18.45 14.56 -1.22
CA GLN A 18 17.48 13.83 -0.41
C GLN A 18 17.81 13.97 1.09
N ARG A 19 16.99 14.73 1.84
CA ARG A 19 17.20 14.91 3.30
C ARG A 19 16.72 13.75 4.19
N ARG A 20 15.91 12.81 3.65
CA ARG A 20 15.47 11.60 4.39
C ARG A 20 16.10 10.35 3.76
N PRO A 21 16.52 9.37 4.56
CA PRO A 21 17.12 8.15 4.04
C PRO A 21 16.08 7.31 3.30
N GLU A 22 16.50 6.73 2.19
CA GLU A 22 15.72 5.76 1.43
C GLU A 22 16.22 4.34 1.66
N GLN A 23 15.30 3.38 1.75
CA GLN A 23 15.64 1.98 1.87
C GLN A 23 16.05 1.42 0.50
N LYS A 24 17.36 1.21 0.30
CA LYS A 24 17.90 0.69 -0.97
C LYS A 24 17.79 -0.83 -1.13
N ARG A 25 17.76 -1.58 -0.02
CA ARG A 25 17.76 -3.06 -0.02
C ARG A 25 16.52 -3.59 0.69
N PHE A 26 15.71 -4.38 -0.03
CA PHE A 26 14.52 -5.03 0.50
C PHE A 26 14.76 -6.55 0.62
N ALA A 27 14.55 -7.11 1.82
CA ALA A 27 14.73 -8.54 2.06
C ALA A 27 13.51 -9.39 1.66
N LYS A 28 12.31 -8.80 1.67
CA LYS A 28 11.06 -9.53 1.44
C LYS A 28 10.63 -9.39 -0.01
N VAL A 29 10.52 -10.53 -0.69
CA VAL A 29 10.14 -10.61 -2.11
C VAL A 29 8.62 -10.57 -2.34
N THR A 30 7.83 -10.93 -1.33
CA THR A 30 6.35 -10.95 -1.39
C THR A 30 5.71 -9.96 -0.42
N LYS A 31 4.59 -9.37 -0.84
CA LYS A 31 3.74 -8.50 0.00
C LYS A 31 2.58 -9.29 0.60
N LYS A 32 2.04 -8.81 1.73
CA LYS A 32 0.77 -9.32 2.28
C LYS A 32 -0.37 -8.73 1.44
N GLN A 33 -1.13 -9.58 0.77
CA GLN A 33 -2.26 -9.14 -0.04
C GLN A 33 -3.51 -9.12 0.81
N VAL A 34 -4.12 -7.94 0.93
CA VAL A 34 -5.35 -7.71 1.68
C VAL A 34 -6.50 -7.70 0.68
N LEU A 35 -7.43 -8.64 0.84
CA LEU A 35 -8.68 -8.65 0.08
C LEU A 35 -9.69 -7.75 0.78
N VAL A 36 -10.37 -6.91 0.00
CA VAL A 36 -11.47 -6.07 0.49
C VAL A 36 -12.77 -6.64 -0.06
N ILE A 37 -13.58 -7.20 0.83
CA ILE A 37 -14.93 -7.66 0.46
C ILE A 37 -15.89 -6.49 0.66
N THR A 38 -16.69 -6.22 -0.37
CA THR A 38 -17.72 -5.19 -0.34
C THR A 38 -19.07 -5.87 -0.23
N CYS A 39 -19.84 -5.55 0.82
CA CYS A 39 -21.21 -6.05 0.92
C CYS A 39 -22.07 -5.38 -0.16
N THR A 40 -22.77 -6.17 -0.97
CA THR A 40 -23.65 -5.68 -2.05
C THR A 40 -24.89 -4.95 -1.52
N VAL A 41 -25.37 -5.31 -0.33
CA VAL A 41 -26.59 -4.74 0.28
C VAL A 41 -26.33 -3.40 0.96
N CYS A 42 -25.26 -3.29 1.76
CA CYS A 42 -25.00 -2.11 2.59
C CYS A 42 -23.74 -1.32 2.20
N GLY A 43 -22.99 -1.76 1.18
CA GLY A 43 -21.78 -1.08 0.68
C GLY A 43 -20.59 -1.10 1.65
N ARG A 44 -20.71 -1.74 2.81
CA ARG A 44 -19.63 -1.78 3.81
C ARG A 44 -18.45 -2.60 3.29
N LYS A 45 -17.25 -2.00 3.34
CA LYS A 45 -15.99 -2.61 2.96
C LYS A 45 -15.32 -3.22 4.18
N ARG A 46 -14.98 -4.51 4.11
CA ARG A 46 -14.24 -5.21 5.18
C ARG A 46 -12.94 -5.78 4.62
N PRO A 47 -11.77 -5.29 5.08
CA PRO A 47 -10.49 -5.89 4.74
C PRO A 47 -10.25 -7.14 5.58
N PHE A 48 -9.80 -8.22 4.95
CA PHE A 48 -9.35 -9.42 5.63
C PHE A 48 -7.86 -9.36 5.97
N LEU A 49 -7.44 -10.14 6.97
CA LEU A 49 -6.02 -10.29 7.28
C LEU A 49 -5.29 -10.86 6.06
N GLY A 50 -4.35 -10.08 5.54
CA GLY A 50 -3.63 -10.44 4.32
C GLY A 50 -2.52 -11.46 4.55
N ILE A 51 -2.41 -12.43 3.63
CA ILE A 51 -1.34 -13.44 3.58
C ILE A 51 -0.27 -13.00 2.59
N ARG A 52 0.99 -13.37 2.81
CA ARG A 52 2.08 -13.13 1.85
C ARG A 52 1.95 -14.08 0.65
N LEU A 53 1.76 -13.52 -0.53
CA LEU A 53 1.59 -14.29 -1.77
C LEU A 53 2.50 -13.71 -2.86
N LYS A 54 2.96 -14.56 -3.80
CA LYS A 54 3.69 -14.14 -5.00
C LYS A 54 2.74 -13.71 -6.12
N ARG A 55 1.65 -14.46 -6.32
CA ARG A 55 0.60 -14.24 -7.32
C ARG A 55 -0.75 -14.50 -6.67
N LEU A 56 -1.74 -13.69 -7.03
CA LEU A 56 -3.13 -13.81 -6.59
C LEU A 56 -3.99 -13.55 -7.82
N GLU A 57 -4.92 -14.45 -8.11
CA GLU A 57 -5.84 -14.34 -9.25
C GLU A 57 -7.27 -14.37 -8.72
N LEU A 58 -8.11 -13.51 -9.28
CA LEU A 58 -9.55 -13.52 -9.02
C LEU A 58 -10.19 -14.28 -10.18
N VAL A 59 -10.84 -15.40 -9.85
CA VAL A 59 -11.59 -16.20 -10.83
C VAL A 59 -13.06 -15.97 -10.56
N ASP A 60 -13.80 -15.55 -11.59
CA ASP A 60 -15.25 -15.49 -11.52
C ASP A 60 -15.83 -16.90 -11.52
N VAL A 61 -16.80 -17.15 -10.65
CA VAL A 61 -17.55 -18.41 -10.69
C VAL A 61 -18.48 -18.33 -11.89
N VAL A 62 -18.09 -18.97 -13.00
CA VAL A 62 -18.99 -19.20 -14.13
C VAL A 62 -20.17 -20.02 -13.59
N ARG A 63 -21.35 -19.43 -13.63
CA ARG A 63 -22.61 -20.08 -13.26
C ARG A 63 -23.16 -20.88 -14.43
#